data_AF-A0A950AB52-F1
#
_entry.id   AF-A0A950AB52-F1
#
_cell.length_a   1.000
_cell.length_b   1.000
_cell.length_c   1.000
_cell.angle_alpha   90.00
_cell.angle_beta   90.00
_cell.angle_gamma   90.00
#
_symmetry.space_group_name_H-M   'P 1'
#
loop_
_entity.id
_entity.type
_entity.pdbx_description
1 polymer ?
#
loop_
_entity_poly.entity_id
_entity_poly.type
_entity_poly.pdbx_seq_one_letter_code
_entity_poly.pdbx_strand_id
1 'polypeptide(L)'
;MLKLSVCVLGLVSVLLVFGASAETVIQDPIADYMAMNVPDRVTNVGRLLVIKKVEIDIEGNGKNDVFVGTWYRNSGPNTWLWAGYAPVAGGYERITPADSDVLIDFDGIYVGDLPDIGRPGMAQAYSLELDNRDREQSNMISDVTFYYIENGRLMQQGTGALDRDDPDQESKFQYYFGPNRKISATPKIESFTVPELVQRGYRIPVWKSTKPPGVQ
;
A
#
# COMPACT_ATOMS: atom_id res chain seq x y z
N MET A 1 17.06 -72.69 26.31
CA MET A 1 18.10 -71.88 25.65
C MET A 1 17.43 -70.96 24.65
N LEU A 2 17.58 -69.62 24.82
CA LEU A 2 17.40 -68.52 23.84
C LEU A 2 16.05 -68.44 23.07
N LYS A 3 15.31 -67.32 22.94
CA LYS A 3 15.66 -65.90 22.87
C LYS A 3 14.43 -65.05 23.24
N LEU A 4 14.67 -63.95 23.96
CA LEU A 4 13.78 -62.79 24.05
C LEU A 4 13.59 -62.17 22.66
N SER A 5 12.36 -61.83 22.30
CA SER A 5 12.07 -60.79 21.30
C SER A 5 11.14 -59.77 21.94
N VAL A 6 11.74 -58.66 22.35
CA VAL A 6 11.05 -57.44 22.81
C VAL A 6 10.58 -56.71 21.55
N CYS A 7 9.27 -56.62 21.35
CA CYS A 7 8.67 -55.72 20.36
C CYS A 7 8.62 -54.30 20.95
N VAL A 8 9.61 -53.48 20.63
CA VAL A 8 9.51 -52.02 20.76
C VAL A 8 8.79 -51.52 19.51
N LEU A 9 7.48 -51.25 19.60
CA LEU A 9 6.81 -50.44 18.59
C LEU A 9 7.05 -48.97 18.90
N GLY A 10 7.86 -48.33 18.06
CA GLY A 10 8.22 -46.93 18.15
C GLY A 10 7.02 -46.02 17.93
N LEU A 11 6.92 -45.03 18.81
CA LEU A 11 6.06 -43.86 18.67
C LEU A 11 6.63 -43.01 17.51
N VAL A 12 5.97 -42.98 16.35
CA VAL A 12 6.31 -42.05 15.27
C VAL A 12 5.59 -40.73 15.57
N SER A 13 6.30 -39.81 16.23
CA SER A 13 5.89 -38.41 16.34
C SER A 13 5.97 -37.77 14.96
N VAL A 14 4.82 -37.64 14.28
CA VAL A 14 4.69 -36.79 13.10
C VAL A 14 4.72 -35.34 13.57
N LEU A 15 5.92 -34.75 13.61
CA LEU A 15 6.06 -33.29 13.65
C LEU A 15 5.56 -32.76 12.31
N LEU A 16 4.32 -32.25 12.31
CA LEU A 16 3.83 -31.34 11.28
C LEU A 16 4.63 -30.04 11.40
N VAL A 17 5.75 -29.96 10.68
CA VAL A 17 6.41 -28.69 10.39
C VAL A 17 5.52 -27.98 9.38
N PHE A 18 4.53 -27.23 9.87
CA PHE A 18 3.98 -26.14 9.09
C PHE A 18 5.12 -25.15 8.90
N GLY A 19 5.74 -25.21 7.72
CA GLY A 19 6.64 -24.16 7.26
C GLY A 19 5.83 -22.87 7.13
N ALA A 20 5.72 -22.13 8.23
CA ALA A 20 5.56 -20.69 8.13
C ALA A 20 6.79 -20.22 7.34
N SER A 21 6.62 -19.93 6.05
CA SER A 21 7.61 -19.18 5.30
C SER A 21 7.93 -17.96 6.14
N ALA A 22 9.13 -17.91 6.72
CA ALA A 22 9.56 -16.75 7.48
C ALA A 22 9.45 -15.55 6.52
N GLU A 23 8.48 -14.68 6.76
CA GLU A 23 8.35 -13.44 6.01
C GLU A 23 9.67 -12.69 6.20
N THR A 24 10.39 -12.49 5.09
CA THR A 24 11.72 -11.88 5.12
C THR A 24 11.57 -10.44 5.62
N VAL A 25 12.15 -10.14 6.78
CA VAL A 25 12.18 -8.78 7.33
C VAL A 25 12.97 -7.87 6.37
N ILE A 26 12.29 -6.84 5.87
CA ILE A 26 12.82 -5.87 4.92
C ILE A 26 13.48 -4.73 5.69
N GLN A 27 14.78 -4.52 5.46
CA GLN A 27 15.54 -3.44 6.11
C GLN A 27 15.29 -2.08 5.45
N ASP A 28 15.10 -2.07 4.14
CA ASP A 28 15.00 -0.87 3.33
C ASP A 28 13.86 -1.01 2.31
N PRO A 29 12.71 -0.38 2.57
CA PRO A 29 11.56 -0.37 1.66
C PRO A 29 11.87 0.18 0.26
N ILE A 30 12.82 1.12 0.12
CA ILE A 30 13.18 1.68 -1.20
C ILE A 30 13.99 0.65 -1.98
N ALA A 31 14.99 0.03 -1.36
CA ALA A 31 15.79 -1.01 -1.99
C ALA A 31 14.93 -2.22 -2.40
N ASP A 32 14.02 -2.64 -1.51
CA ASP A 32 13.08 -3.72 -1.77
C ASP A 32 12.15 -3.38 -2.94
N TYR A 33 11.52 -2.20 -2.92
CA TYR A 33 10.67 -1.72 -4.01
C TYR A 33 11.37 -1.73 -5.36
N MET A 34 12.62 -1.26 -5.42
CA MET A 34 13.39 -1.23 -6.68
C MET A 34 13.80 -2.63 -7.16
N ALA A 35 13.94 -3.60 -6.26
CA ALA A 35 14.24 -4.98 -6.61
C ALA A 35 13.01 -5.76 -7.11
N MET A 36 11.79 -5.28 -6.84
CA MET A 36 10.56 -5.92 -7.30
C MET A 36 10.44 -5.91 -8.83
N ASN A 37 9.88 -7.00 -9.36
CA ASN A 37 9.63 -7.18 -10.79
C ASN A 37 8.12 -7.09 -11.07
N VAL A 38 7.55 -5.88 -11.00
CA VAL A 38 6.11 -5.64 -11.24
C VAL A 38 5.89 -5.12 -12.68
N PRO A 39 5.12 -5.83 -13.53
CA PRO A 39 4.91 -5.48 -14.93
C PRO A 39 4.31 -4.09 -15.20
N ASP A 40 3.50 -3.56 -14.30
CA ASP A 40 2.77 -2.31 -14.53
C ASP A 40 3.61 -1.04 -14.30
N ARG A 41 4.83 -1.18 -13.75
CA ARG A 41 5.79 -0.08 -13.52
C ARG A 41 6.61 0.28 -14.77
N VAL A 42 6.43 -0.47 -15.85
CA VAL A 42 7.28 -0.53 -17.05
C VAL A 42 7.42 0.78 -17.82
N THR A 43 6.50 1.73 -17.69
CA THR A 43 6.56 2.98 -18.46
C THR A 43 7.47 4.07 -17.86
N ASN A 44 8.12 3.82 -16.71
CA ASN A 44 8.94 4.83 -16.03
C ASN A 44 10.46 4.71 -16.22
N VAL A 45 10.95 3.85 -17.10
CA VAL A 45 12.40 3.67 -17.25
C VAL A 45 13.09 4.91 -17.85
N GLY A 46 14.13 5.40 -17.17
CA GLY A 46 15.00 6.49 -17.63
C GLY A 46 15.22 7.62 -16.61
N ARG A 47 15.82 8.72 -17.06
CA ARG A 47 16.16 9.89 -16.22
C ARG A 47 14.96 10.60 -15.57
N LEU A 48 13.75 10.28 -16.01
CA LEU A 48 12.49 10.88 -15.53
C LEU A 48 11.82 10.05 -14.43
N LEU A 49 12.43 8.93 -14.02
CA LEU A 49 11.94 8.15 -12.90
C LEU A 49 12.06 8.98 -11.61
N VAL A 50 10.95 9.09 -10.90
CA VAL A 50 10.88 9.61 -9.54
C VAL A 50 10.28 8.52 -8.66
N ILE A 51 10.99 8.18 -7.58
CA ILE A 51 10.49 7.33 -6.51
C ILE A 51 9.95 8.23 -5.43
N LYS A 52 8.74 7.97 -4.94
CA LYS A 52 8.23 8.61 -3.73
C LYS A 52 8.26 7.65 -2.56
N LYS A 53 8.54 8.18 -1.38
CA LYS A 53 8.32 7.53 -0.09
C LYS A 53 7.26 8.32 0.67
N VAL A 54 6.24 7.63 1.15
CA VAL A 54 5.25 8.17 2.08
C VAL A 54 5.46 7.50 3.42
N GLU A 55 5.45 8.27 4.50
CA GLU A 55 5.39 7.77 5.87
C GLU A 55 4.07 8.23 6.50
N ILE A 56 3.31 7.29 7.07
CA ILE A 56 1.99 7.56 7.64
C ILE A 56 1.65 6.56 8.74
N ASP A 57 1.10 7.03 9.86
CA ASP A 57 0.58 6.19 10.93
C ASP A 57 -0.91 5.89 10.66
N ILE A 58 -1.19 4.75 10.00
CA ILE A 58 -2.56 4.36 9.64
C ILE A 58 -3.34 3.91 10.87
N GLU A 59 -2.68 3.26 11.81
CA GLU A 59 -3.29 2.64 12.98
C GLU A 59 -3.39 3.58 14.19
N GLY A 60 -2.76 4.75 14.14
CA GLY A 60 -2.72 5.72 15.25
C GLY A 60 -1.87 5.25 16.44
N ASN A 61 -0.90 4.36 16.21
CA ASN A 61 -0.12 3.71 17.26
C ASN A 61 1.28 4.33 17.45
N GLY A 62 1.58 5.42 16.74
CA GLY A 62 2.85 6.14 16.75
C GLY A 62 3.93 5.51 15.87
N LYS A 63 3.62 4.47 15.09
CA LYS A 63 4.55 3.84 14.14
C LYS A 63 4.05 4.07 12.71
N ASN A 64 4.95 4.56 11.87
CA ASN A 64 4.60 4.84 10.48
C ASN A 64 4.72 3.58 9.63
N ASP A 65 3.65 3.27 8.91
CA ASP A 65 3.71 2.53 7.66
C ASP A 65 4.47 3.34 6.62
N VAL A 66 5.18 2.64 5.76
CA VAL A 66 5.93 3.22 4.64
C VAL A 66 5.28 2.78 3.35
N PHE A 67 5.07 3.70 2.42
CA PHE A 67 4.71 3.37 1.05
C PHE A 67 5.80 3.86 0.12
N VAL A 68 6.25 2.99 -0.78
CA VAL A 68 7.20 3.37 -1.83
C VAL A 68 6.53 3.18 -3.16
N GLY A 69 6.64 4.18 -4.04
CA GLY A 69 5.86 4.19 -5.26
C GLY A 69 6.45 5.01 -6.39
N THR A 70 5.88 4.80 -7.58
CA THR A 70 6.21 5.53 -8.81
C THR A 70 4.95 5.97 -9.53
N TRP A 71 5.02 7.08 -10.26
CA TRP A 71 3.91 7.62 -11.02
C TRP A 71 3.42 6.63 -12.10
N TYR A 72 2.14 6.30 -12.14
CA TYR A 72 1.54 5.43 -13.13
C TYR A 72 1.06 6.21 -14.35
N ARG A 73 1.88 6.21 -15.41
CA ARG A 73 1.65 7.01 -16.61
C ARG A 73 0.37 6.67 -17.39
N ASN A 74 -0.14 5.44 -17.25
CA ASN A 74 -1.26 4.97 -18.06
C ASN A 74 -2.64 5.38 -17.51
N SER A 75 -2.71 5.91 -16.28
CA SER A 75 -3.99 6.24 -15.62
C SER A 75 -4.22 7.75 -15.43
N GLY A 76 -3.35 8.59 -15.99
CA GLY A 76 -3.47 10.05 -15.92
C GLY A 76 -2.46 10.73 -14.99
N PRO A 77 -2.54 12.05 -14.86
CA PRO A 77 -1.71 12.80 -13.93
C PRO A 77 -2.02 12.36 -12.49
N ASN A 78 -1.01 12.35 -11.63
CA ASN A 78 -1.15 12.10 -10.18
C ASN A 78 -1.59 10.70 -9.73
N THR A 79 -1.72 9.71 -10.62
CA THR A 79 -1.94 8.32 -10.21
C THR A 79 -0.61 7.67 -9.82
N TRP A 80 -0.45 7.16 -8.61
CA TRP A 80 0.79 6.49 -8.17
C TRP A 80 0.53 5.02 -7.82
N LEU A 81 1.44 4.15 -8.24
CA LEU A 81 1.48 2.75 -7.83
C LEU A 81 2.39 2.64 -6.61
N TRP A 82 1.90 1.99 -5.55
CA TRP A 82 2.59 1.85 -4.27
C TRP A 82 2.74 0.40 -3.85
N ALA A 83 3.90 0.08 -3.28
CA ALA A 83 4.03 -1.03 -2.34
C ALA A 83 4.03 -0.48 -0.90
N GLY A 84 3.27 -1.13 -0.02
CA GLY A 84 3.16 -0.75 1.39
C GLY A 84 3.99 -1.65 2.29
N TYR A 85 4.50 -1.07 3.38
CA TYR A 85 5.38 -1.72 4.34
C TYR A 85 5.00 -1.34 5.78
N ALA A 86 4.63 -2.32 6.61
CA ALA A 86 4.36 -2.09 8.03
C ALA A 86 5.62 -2.32 8.87
N PRO A 87 5.83 -1.56 9.96
CA PRO A 87 7.00 -1.71 10.81
C PRO A 87 6.90 -2.95 11.71
N VAL A 88 7.94 -3.80 11.66
CA VAL A 88 8.09 -4.99 12.50
C VAL A 88 9.41 -4.96 13.26
N ALA A 89 9.63 -5.93 14.16
CA ALA A 89 10.87 -6.00 14.90
C ALA A 89 12.07 -6.14 13.94
N GLY A 90 12.96 -5.15 13.96
CA GLY A 90 14.17 -5.15 13.16
C GLY A 90 13.98 -4.73 11.70
N GLY A 91 12.82 -4.22 11.27
CA GLY A 91 12.63 -3.72 9.91
C GLY A 91 11.16 -3.57 9.54
N TYR A 92 10.80 -4.04 8.35
CA TYR A 92 9.47 -3.92 7.78
C TYR A 92 8.97 -5.24 7.18
N GLU A 93 7.66 -5.38 7.05
CA GLU A 93 6.99 -6.43 6.29
C GLU A 93 6.12 -5.81 5.19
N ARG A 94 5.98 -6.46 4.04
CA ARG A 94 5.09 -5.95 2.97
C ARG A 94 3.63 -6.20 3.34
N ILE A 95 2.85 -5.13 3.36
CA ILE A 95 1.40 -5.19 3.58
C ILE A 95 0.60 -5.25 2.26
N THR A 96 1.22 -4.90 1.13
CA THR A 96 0.66 -5.11 -0.22
C THR A 96 1.07 -6.48 -0.79
N PRO A 97 0.34 -7.02 -1.79
CA PRO A 97 0.76 -8.22 -2.51
C PRO A 97 2.18 -8.07 -3.11
N ALA A 98 2.90 -9.19 -3.26
CA ALA A 98 4.29 -9.16 -3.74
C ALA A 98 4.40 -8.88 -5.26
N ASP A 99 3.33 -9.13 -6.00
CA ASP A 99 3.22 -9.06 -7.46
C ASP A 99 2.28 -7.95 -7.95
N SER A 100 1.68 -7.19 -7.04
CA SER A 100 0.76 -6.10 -7.35
C SER A 100 1.07 -4.84 -6.54
N ASP A 101 0.88 -3.71 -7.18
CA ASP A 101 0.85 -2.40 -6.52
C ASP A 101 -0.59 -2.00 -6.21
N VAL A 102 -0.75 -1.04 -5.29
CA VAL A 102 -2.04 -0.39 -5.01
C VAL A 102 -2.05 1.04 -5.53
N LEU A 103 -3.23 1.51 -5.92
CA LEU A 103 -3.45 2.88 -6.39
C LEU A 103 -4.00 3.72 -5.25
N ILE A 104 -3.17 4.59 -4.68
CA ILE A 104 -3.55 5.49 -3.58
C ILE A 104 -3.10 6.90 -3.93
N ASP A 105 -3.95 7.87 -3.66
CA ASP A 105 -3.54 9.27 -3.66
C ASP A 105 -3.40 9.75 -2.21
N PHE A 106 -2.15 9.98 -1.79
CA PHE A 106 -1.83 10.47 -0.46
C PHE A 106 -2.02 11.99 -0.32
N ASP A 107 -2.24 12.73 -1.41
CA ASP A 107 -2.47 14.17 -1.31
C ASP A 107 -3.87 14.45 -0.74
N GLY A 108 -3.91 15.04 0.45
CA GLY A 108 -5.14 15.37 1.15
C GLY A 108 -5.98 14.17 1.61
N ILE A 109 -5.43 12.94 1.61
CA ILE A 109 -6.13 11.74 2.10
C ILE A 109 -6.56 11.90 3.56
N TYR A 110 -7.72 11.35 3.91
CA TYR A 110 -8.15 11.28 5.31
C TYR A 110 -7.35 10.19 6.02
N VAL A 111 -6.95 10.44 7.26
CA VAL A 111 -6.27 9.47 8.14
C VAL A 111 -6.86 9.59 9.54
N GLY A 112 -7.38 8.50 10.09
CA GLY A 112 -8.03 8.51 11.40
C GLY A 112 -9.03 7.38 11.55
N ASP A 113 -9.94 7.54 12.50
CA ASP A 113 -10.99 6.55 12.73
C ASP A 113 -11.92 6.46 11.53
N LEU A 114 -12.28 5.24 11.15
CA LEU A 114 -13.27 4.93 10.12
C LEU A 114 -14.49 4.28 10.80
N PRO A 115 -15.47 5.07 11.31
CA PRO A 115 -16.64 4.54 12.02
C PRO A 115 -17.40 3.44 11.27
N ASP A 116 -17.50 3.55 9.94
CA ASP A 116 -18.17 2.58 9.07
C ASP A 116 -17.59 1.15 9.16
N ILE A 117 -16.30 1.02 9.48
CA ILE A 117 -15.61 -0.27 9.64
C ILE A 117 -15.08 -0.50 11.08
N GLY A 118 -15.32 0.45 11.98
CA GLY A 118 -15.01 0.35 13.41
C GLY A 118 -13.51 0.30 13.75
N ARG A 119 -12.64 0.92 12.94
CA ARG A 119 -11.18 0.93 13.19
C ARG A 119 -10.47 2.13 12.54
N PRO A 120 -9.22 2.42 12.94
CA PRO A 120 -8.39 3.39 12.23
C PRO A 120 -8.06 2.97 10.79
N GLY A 121 -7.86 3.95 9.93
CA GLY A 121 -7.46 3.74 8.56
C GLY A 121 -7.33 5.04 7.77
N MET A 122 -7.39 4.91 6.46
CA MET A 122 -7.41 6.02 5.52
C MET A 122 -8.68 5.99 4.68
N ALA A 123 -9.18 7.17 4.30
CA ALA A 123 -10.28 7.30 3.36
C ALA A 123 -9.88 8.18 2.17
N GLN A 124 -10.13 7.65 0.98
CA GLN A 124 -9.96 8.34 -0.29
C GLN A 124 -11.31 8.44 -0.98
N ALA A 125 -11.49 9.54 -1.70
CA ALA A 125 -12.63 9.75 -2.58
C ALA A 125 -12.08 10.09 -3.96
N TYR A 126 -12.71 9.55 -5.00
CA TYR A 126 -12.45 9.96 -6.38
C TYR A 126 -13.62 10.81 -6.86
N SER A 127 -13.33 12.01 -7.38
CA SER A 127 -14.28 12.76 -8.17
C SER A 127 -14.06 12.44 -9.65
N LEU A 128 -15.14 12.31 -10.42
CA LEU A 128 -15.04 12.19 -11.88
C LEU A 128 -14.78 13.55 -12.55
N GLU A 129 -14.96 14.64 -11.80
CA GLU A 129 -14.97 16.00 -12.33
C GLU A 129 -13.75 16.81 -11.88
N LEU A 130 -13.17 16.47 -10.73
CA LEU A 130 -12.15 17.27 -10.05
C LEU A 130 -10.95 16.44 -9.58
N ASP A 131 -9.78 17.09 -9.51
CA ASP A 131 -8.61 16.53 -8.84
C ASP A 131 -8.90 16.30 -7.35
N ASN A 132 -8.23 15.31 -6.73
CA ASN A 132 -8.45 14.95 -5.32
C ASN A 132 -8.14 16.09 -4.33
N ARG A 133 -7.26 17.03 -4.68
CA ARG A 133 -6.95 18.21 -3.86
C ARG A 133 -8.07 19.25 -3.83
N ASP A 134 -8.94 19.23 -4.84
CA ASP A 134 -10.06 20.16 -5.00
C ASP A 134 -11.39 19.47 -4.66
N ARG A 135 -11.34 18.26 -4.08
CA ARG A 135 -12.51 17.39 -3.90
C ARG A 135 -13.60 18.01 -3.04
N GLU A 136 -13.26 18.93 -2.12
CA GLU A 136 -14.27 19.62 -1.30
C GLU A 136 -15.24 20.49 -2.11
N GLN A 137 -14.88 20.80 -3.36
CA GLN A 137 -15.68 21.56 -4.31
C GLN A 137 -16.62 20.66 -5.13
N SER A 138 -16.45 19.34 -5.06
CA SER A 138 -17.31 18.39 -5.76
C SER A 138 -18.60 18.17 -5.00
N ASN A 139 -19.71 18.13 -5.73
CA ASN A 139 -20.99 17.67 -5.19
C ASN A 139 -21.17 16.15 -5.34
N MET A 140 -20.34 15.49 -6.18
CA MET A 140 -20.47 14.07 -6.48
C MET A 140 -19.11 13.36 -6.43
N ILE A 141 -19.01 12.41 -5.50
CA ILE A 141 -17.88 11.48 -5.39
C ILE A 141 -18.32 10.16 -6.02
N SER A 142 -17.53 9.64 -6.96
CA SER A 142 -17.88 8.39 -7.68
C SER A 142 -17.66 7.14 -6.86
N ASP A 143 -16.64 7.13 -6.01
CA ASP A 143 -16.44 6.10 -4.99
C ASP A 143 -15.63 6.67 -3.83
N VAL A 144 -16.02 6.25 -2.63
CA VAL A 144 -15.18 6.37 -1.44
C VAL A 144 -14.56 5.02 -1.14
N THR A 145 -13.24 4.98 -1.16
CA THR A 145 -12.44 3.80 -0.85
C THR A 145 -11.80 3.95 0.53
N PHE A 146 -11.97 2.94 1.38
CA PHE A 146 -11.25 2.81 2.64
C PHE A 146 -10.04 1.91 2.50
N TYR A 147 -8.97 2.30 3.18
CA TYR A 147 -7.75 1.52 3.33
C TYR A 147 -7.45 1.31 4.81
N TYR A 148 -7.20 0.08 5.22
CA TYR A 148 -6.93 -0.24 6.62
C TYR A 148 -6.07 -1.50 6.73
N ILE A 149 -5.37 -1.66 7.86
CA ILE A 149 -4.58 -2.86 8.12
C ILE A 149 -5.49 -3.92 8.75
N GLU A 150 -5.40 -5.14 8.23
CA GLU A 150 -6.04 -6.31 8.81
C GLU A 150 -5.16 -7.53 8.56
N ASN A 151 -4.87 -8.29 9.62
CA ASN A 151 -4.03 -9.50 9.55
C ASN A 151 -2.67 -9.26 8.84
N GLY A 152 -2.03 -8.11 9.12
CA GLY A 152 -0.74 -7.73 8.51
C GLY A 152 -0.82 -7.39 7.03
N ARG A 153 -2.02 -7.08 6.51
CA ARG A 153 -2.24 -6.74 5.09
C ARG A 153 -3.01 -5.44 4.96
N LEU A 154 -2.70 -4.70 3.90
CA LEU A 154 -3.47 -3.54 3.49
C LEU A 154 -4.73 -4.02 2.79
N MET A 155 -5.87 -3.76 3.41
CA MET A 155 -7.18 -3.99 2.84
C MET A 155 -7.64 -2.75 2.09
N GLN A 156 -8.39 -2.97 1.01
CA GLN A 156 -9.05 -1.93 0.23
C GLN A 156 -10.53 -2.28 0.11
N GLN A 157 -11.40 -1.35 0.52
CA GLN A 157 -12.85 -1.54 0.48
C GLN A 157 -13.54 -0.31 -0.12
N GLY A 158 -14.19 -0.49 -1.27
CA GLY A 158 -15.09 0.50 -1.84
C GLY A 158 -16.38 0.59 -1.03
N THR A 159 -16.89 1.80 -0.83
CA THR A 159 -18.12 2.06 -0.07
C THR A 159 -19.25 2.62 -0.94
N GLY A 160 -18.98 2.85 -2.22
CA GLY A 160 -19.90 3.41 -3.18
C GLY A 160 -19.74 4.93 -3.33
N ALA A 161 -20.53 5.48 -4.24
CA ALA A 161 -20.60 6.90 -4.51
C ALA A 161 -21.12 7.67 -3.29
N LEU A 162 -20.73 8.94 -3.18
CA LEU A 162 -21.37 9.90 -2.28
C LEU A 162 -21.96 11.05 -3.09
N ASP A 163 -23.25 11.30 -2.88
CA ASP A 163 -23.93 12.51 -3.32
C ASP A 163 -24.02 13.47 -2.13
N ARG A 164 -23.39 14.64 -2.24
CA ARG A 164 -23.39 15.64 -1.18
C ARG A 164 -24.77 16.30 -1.01
N ASP A 165 -25.58 16.32 -2.06
CA ASP A 165 -26.92 16.91 -2.01
C ASP A 165 -27.94 15.97 -1.33
N ASP A 166 -27.56 14.71 -1.08
CA ASP A 166 -28.31 13.76 -0.25
C ASP A 166 -28.02 14.03 1.26
N PRO A 167 -29.02 14.49 2.05
CA PRO A 167 -28.82 14.79 3.47
C PRO A 167 -28.35 13.59 4.30
N ASP A 168 -28.68 12.37 3.87
CA ASP A 168 -28.27 11.15 4.57
C ASP A 168 -26.77 10.85 4.35
N GLN A 169 -26.17 11.39 3.29
CA GLN A 169 -24.77 11.18 2.89
C GLN A 169 -23.87 12.39 3.18
N GLU A 170 -24.45 13.59 3.30
CA GLU A 170 -23.73 14.82 3.61
C GLU A 170 -22.86 14.66 4.88
N SER A 171 -23.41 14.03 5.92
CA SER A 171 -22.70 13.81 7.18
C SER A 171 -21.41 13.00 7.01
N LYS A 172 -21.46 11.96 6.16
CA LYS A 172 -20.30 11.12 5.82
C LYS A 172 -19.28 11.89 5.00
N PHE A 173 -19.73 12.69 4.03
CA PHE A 173 -18.84 13.57 3.27
C PHE A 173 -18.13 14.57 4.17
N GLN A 174 -18.85 15.28 5.04
CA GLN A 174 -18.27 16.27 5.94
C GLN A 174 -17.28 15.66 6.91
N TYR A 175 -17.53 14.43 7.38
CA TYR A 175 -16.63 13.72 8.28
C TYR A 175 -15.27 13.43 7.62
N TYR A 176 -15.27 12.83 6.43
CA TYR A 176 -14.03 12.37 5.77
C TYR A 176 -13.36 13.43 4.90
N PHE A 177 -14.14 14.32 4.27
CA PHE A 177 -13.65 15.22 3.21
C PHE A 177 -14.02 16.69 3.43
N GLY A 178 -14.82 17.01 4.45
CA GLY A 178 -15.19 18.38 4.78
C GLY A 178 -13.99 19.24 5.22
N PRO A 179 -14.13 20.58 5.19
CA PRO A 179 -13.07 21.52 5.55
C PRO A 179 -12.67 21.46 7.03
N ASN A 180 -13.54 20.94 7.90
CA ASN A 180 -13.32 20.83 9.34
C ASN A 180 -13.03 19.38 9.79
N ARG A 181 -12.68 18.49 8.86
CA ARG A 181 -12.35 17.10 9.19
C ARG A 181 -11.19 17.04 10.17
N LYS A 182 -11.27 16.12 11.12
CA LYS A 182 -10.19 15.85 12.07
C LYS A 182 -9.39 14.67 11.56
N ILE A 183 -8.15 14.91 11.20
CA ILE A 183 -7.19 13.86 10.84
C ILE A 183 -6.26 13.59 12.03
N SER A 184 -5.86 12.34 12.18
CA SER A 184 -4.91 11.87 13.19
C SER A 184 -3.45 12.02 12.73
N ALA A 185 -3.21 11.95 11.43
CA ALA A 185 -1.89 12.08 10.84
C ALA A 185 -1.97 12.71 9.44
N THR A 186 -0.85 13.31 9.02
CA THR A 186 -0.66 13.79 7.65
C THR A 186 0.46 12.98 7.01
N PRO A 187 0.25 12.38 5.82
CA PRO A 187 1.31 11.65 5.13
C PRO A 187 2.53 12.54 4.89
N LYS A 188 3.72 12.08 5.28
CA LYS A 188 4.99 12.74 4.97
C LYS A 188 5.51 12.20 3.64
N ILE A 189 5.59 13.04 2.62
CA ILE A 189 5.95 12.64 1.26
C ILE A 189 7.36 13.14 0.92
N GLU A 190 8.26 12.21 0.60
CA GLU A 190 9.60 12.49 0.08
C GLU A 190 9.71 12.00 -1.38
N SER A 191 10.40 12.74 -2.22
CA SER A 191 10.63 12.39 -3.63
C SER A 191 12.12 12.22 -3.90
N PHE A 192 12.48 11.21 -4.67
CA PHE A 192 13.85 10.88 -5.05
C PHE A 192 13.96 10.73 -6.56
N THR A 193 14.85 11.51 -7.14
CA THR A 193 15.27 11.40 -8.52
C THR A 193 16.29 10.27 -8.69
N VAL A 194 16.48 9.79 -9.92
CA VAL A 194 17.51 8.80 -10.23
C VAL A 194 18.92 9.21 -9.75
N PRO A 195 19.42 10.44 -10.00
CA PRO A 195 20.73 10.84 -9.49
C PRO A 195 20.86 10.77 -7.97
N GLU A 196 19.83 11.17 -7.23
CA GLU A 196 19.83 11.09 -5.75
C GLU A 196 19.87 9.64 -5.27
N LEU A 197 19.11 8.75 -5.90
CA LEU A 197 19.13 7.33 -5.58
C LEU A 197 20.51 6.72 -5.85
N VAL A 198 21.13 7.04 -6.97
CA VAL A 198 22.50 6.59 -7.29
C VAL A 198 23.51 7.12 -6.26
N GLN A 199 23.43 8.39 -5.88
CA GLN A 199 24.29 8.99 -4.85
C GLN A 199 24.14 8.31 -3.48
N ARG A 200 22.93 7.83 -3.17
CA ARG A 200 22.63 7.07 -1.95
C ARG A 200 23.05 5.58 -2.04
N GLY A 201 23.63 5.15 -3.16
CA GLY A 201 24.16 3.80 -3.36
C GLY A 201 23.12 2.78 -3.89
N TYR A 202 21.95 3.23 -4.30
CA TYR A 202 20.93 2.34 -4.84
C TYR A 202 21.24 1.87 -6.26
N ARG A 203 20.92 0.60 -6.54
CA ARG A 203 20.96 0.05 -7.90
C ARG A 203 19.67 0.40 -8.61
N ILE A 204 19.78 1.14 -9.72
CA ILE A 204 18.62 1.48 -10.55
C ILE A 204 18.20 0.24 -11.36
N PRO A 205 16.95 -0.22 -11.22
CA PRO A 205 16.47 -1.39 -11.93
C PRO A 205 16.24 -1.10 -13.41
N VAL A 206 16.33 -2.15 -14.22
CA VAL A 206 15.85 -2.15 -15.61
C VAL A 206 14.57 -2.98 -15.63
N TRP A 207 13.42 -2.33 -15.41
CA TRP A 207 12.12 -2.99 -15.51
C TRP A 207 11.82 -3.31 -16.98
N LYS A 208 11.51 -4.58 -17.28
CA LYS A 208 11.32 -5.05 -18.65
C LYS A 208 9.89 -4.80 -19.11
N SER A 209 9.73 -4.22 -20.30
CA SER A 209 8.41 -4.15 -20.94
C SER A 209 7.90 -5.53 -21.33
N THR A 210 6.65 -5.82 -20.95
CA THR A 210 5.93 -7.04 -21.36
C THR A 210 5.26 -6.90 -22.72
N LYS A 211 5.27 -5.71 -23.37
CA LYS A 211 4.80 -5.60 -24.75
C LYS A 211 5.73 -6.42 -25.67
N PRO A 212 5.18 -7.35 -26.49
CA PRO A 212 5.94 -7.95 -27.57
C PRO A 212 6.50 -6.85 -28.48
N PRO A 213 7.71 -7.01 -29.04
CA PRO A 213 8.20 -6.07 -30.04
C PRO A 213 7.23 -6.08 -31.24
N GLY A 214 6.51 -4.96 -31.46
CA GLY A 214 5.67 -4.78 -32.65
C GLY A 214 4.25 -4.26 -32.44
N VAL A 215 3.78 -4.00 -31.22
CA VAL A 215 2.45 -3.39 -31.00
C VAL A 215 2.61 -1.99 -30.41
N GLN A 216 2.62 -0.97 -31.29
CA GLN A 216 2.47 0.43 -30.89
C GLN A 216 1.07 0.65 -30.34
#